data_AF-A0A756I533-F1
#
_entry.id   AF-A0A756I533-F1
#
_cell.length_a   1.000
_cell.length_b   1.000
_cell.length_c   1.000
_cell.angle_alpha   90.00
_cell.angle_beta   90.00
_cell.angle_gamma   90.00
#
_symmetry.space_group_name_H-M   'P 1'
#
loop_
_entity.id
_entity.type
_entity.pdbx_description
1 polymer ?
#
loop_
_entity_poly.entity_id
_entity_poly.type
_entity_poly.pdbx_seq_one_letter_code
_entity_poly.pdbx_strand_id
1 'polypeptide(L)'
;MTGITIDSGRMTVRDGEGRVRLVAGDTGNTATVDRKPPAPLTAEEEIYGRGLYSLPEGWEDLSGDGRWLHYLSDELRNMWPQLPREQKMAIASSMGEMASDMFDLACSIREGRA
;
A
#
# COMPACT_ATOMS: atom_id res chain seq x y z
N MET A 1 0.27 -5.42 35.80
CA MET A 1 -1.06 -5.87 35.33
C MET A 1 -1.23 -5.33 33.92
N THR A 2 -1.18 -6.20 32.91
CA THR A 2 -1.44 -5.80 31.52
C THR A 2 -2.86 -5.30 31.42
N GLY A 3 -3.07 -4.13 30.82
CA GLY A 3 -4.39 -3.52 30.83
C GLY A 3 -4.53 -2.43 29.78
N ILE A 4 -5.74 -2.36 29.22
CA ILE A 4 -6.18 -1.28 28.36
C ILE A 4 -7.04 -0.36 29.22
N THR A 5 -6.68 0.93 29.27
CA THR A 5 -7.51 1.95 29.92
C THR A 5 -8.01 2.90 28.85
N ILE A 6 -9.32 3.13 28.84
CA ILE A 6 -9.97 4.12 27.97
C ILE A 6 -10.55 5.19 28.88
N ASP A 7 -10.06 6.41 28.75
CA ASP A 7 -10.55 7.57 29.49
C ASP A 7 -10.53 8.78 28.56
N SER A 8 -11.62 9.56 28.55
CA SER A 8 -11.69 10.88 27.91
C SER A 8 -11.16 10.93 26.47
N GLY A 9 -11.51 9.93 25.65
CA GLY A 9 -11.10 9.87 24.23
C GLY A 9 -9.66 9.38 24.00
N ARG A 10 -8.96 8.96 25.06
CA ARG A 10 -7.60 8.42 25.02
C ARG A 10 -7.58 6.97 25.50
N MET A 11 -7.07 6.10 24.63
CA MET A 11 -6.73 4.72 24.91
C MET A 11 -5.26 4.62 25.29
N THR A 12 -4.97 4.01 26.43
CA THR A 12 -3.61 3.73 26.89
C THR A 12 -3.44 2.23 27.12
N VAL A 13 -2.44 1.63 26.47
CA VAL A 13 -2.08 0.21 26.64
C VAL A 13 -0.83 0.11 27.50
N ARG A 14 -0.91 -0.67 28.57
CA ARG A 14 0.20 -0.94 29.49
C ARG A 14 0.64 -2.40 29.44
N ASP A 15 1.94 -2.62 29.56
CA ASP A 15 2.52 -3.97 29.66
C ASP A 15 2.31 -4.60 31.05
N GLY A 16 2.82 -5.83 31.22
CA GLY A 16 2.70 -6.60 32.46
C GLY A 16 3.31 -5.90 33.68
N GLU A 17 4.32 -5.05 33.47
CA GLU A 17 4.99 -4.23 34.50
C GLU A 17 4.28 -2.89 34.75
N GLY A 18 3.22 -2.59 33.99
CA GLY A 18 2.46 -1.36 34.11
C GLY A 18 3.03 -0.18 33.31
N ARG A 19 4.04 -0.40 32.45
CA ARG A 19 4.62 0.66 31.63
C ARG A 19 3.74 0.92 30.40
N VAL A 20 3.61 2.19 30.03
CA VAL A 20 2.84 2.58 28.85
C VAL A 20 3.60 2.19 27.59
N ARG A 21 2.94 1.43 26.70
CA ARG A 21 3.49 1.01 25.41
C ARG A 21 2.86 1.76 24.25
N LEU A 22 1.57 2.07 24.34
CA LEU A 22 0.83 2.78 23.31
C LEU A 22 -0.15 3.76 23.95
N VAL A 23 -0.23 4.93 23.34
CA VAL A 23 -1.23 5.95 23.63
C VAL A 23 -1.87 6.34 22.30
N ALA A 24 -3.18 6.16 22.19
CA ALA A 24 -3.96 6.57 21.03
C ALA A 24 -5.10 7.46 21.52
N GLY A 25 -5.28 8.64 20.92
CA GLY A 25 -6.34 9.57 21.29
C GLY A 25 -5.87 10.76 22.14
N ASP A 26 -6.51 11.89 21.82
CA ASP A 26 -6.24 13.28 22.20
C ASP A 26 -4.78 13.76 22.14
N THR A 27 -4.32 14.02 20.92
CA THR A 27 -3.25 14.99 20.66
C THR A 27 -3.87 16.37 20.75
N GLY A 28 -3.58 17.13 21.80
CA GLY A 28 -4.06 18.50 22.05
C GLY A 28 -3.66 19.53 20.97
N ASN A 29 -4.12 19.30 19.76
CA ASN A 29 -4.02 20.18 18.61
C ASN A 29 -5.37 20.11 17.91
N THR A 30 -6.34 20.85 18.44
CA THR A 30 -7.64 21.11 17.81
C THR A 30 -7.50 22.05 16.61
N ALA A 31 -6.53 21.80 15.74
CA ALA A 31 -6.86 21.86 14.35
C ALA A 31 -7.71 20.60 14.13
N THR A 32 -9.03 20.75 14.22
CA THR A 32 -9.93 19.92 13.41
C THR A 32 -9.42 20.07 11.99
N VAL A 33 -8.46 19.22 11.62
CA VAL A 33 -8.16 18.97 10.23
C VAL A 33 -9.51 18.50 9.73
N ASP A 34 -10.20 19.33 8.97
CA ASP A 34 -11.36 18.95 8.19
C ASP A 34 -10.90 17.81 7.29
N ARG A 35 -10.87 16.61 7.87
CA ARG A 35 -10.56 15.38 7.17
C ARG A 35 -11.81 15.15 6.35
N LYS A 36 -11.76 15.72 5.15
CA LYS A 36 -12.73 15.44 4.09
C LYS A 36 -12.96 13.93 4.12
N PRO A 37 -14.23 13.47 4.15
CA PRO A 37 -14.50 12.05 4.08
C PRO A 37 -13.71 11.46 2.92
N PRO A 38 -13.08 10.28 3.08
CA PRO A 38 -12.43 9.63 1.96
C PRO A 38 -13.43 9.55 0.81
N ALA A 39 -12.94 9.71 -0.42
CA ALA A 39 -13.78 9.56 -1.60
C ALA A 39 -14.54 8.22 -1.53
N PRO A 40 -15.72 8.08 -2.14
CA PRO A 40 -16.37 6.77 -2.26
C PRO A 40 -15.41 5.73 -2.85
N LEU A 41 -15.60 4.46 -2.51
CA LEU A 41 -14.87 3.38 -3.16
C LEU A 41 -15.39 3.24 -4.59
N THR A 42 -14.50 2.97 -5.54
CA THR A 42 -14.90 2.44 -6.85
C THR A 42 -15.40 1.00 -6.69
N ALA A 43 -16.17 0.49 -7.66
CA ALA A 43 -16.63 -0.90 -7.65
C ALA A 43 -15.48 -1.91 -7.49
N GLU A 44 -14.30 -1.58 -8.02
CA GLU A 44 -13.10 -2.42 -7.90
C GLU A 44 -12.49 -2.33 -6.50
N GLU A 45 -12.43 -1.13 -5.91
CA GLU A 45 -12.00 -0.97 -4.52
C GLU A 45 -12.97 -1.61 -3.51
N GLU A 46 -14.25 -1.76 -3.86
CA GLU A 46 -15.22 -2.51 -3.05
C GLU A 46 -14.95 -4.02 -3.06
N ILE A 47 -14.53 -4.57 -4.20
CA ILE A 47 -14.23 -6.01 -4.35
C ILE A 47 -12.86 -6.36 -3.77
N TYR A 48 -11.85 -5.54 -4.07
CA TYR A 48 -10.45 -5.86 -3.79
C TYR A 48 -9.86 -5.04 -2.64
N GLY A 49 -10.54 -4.01 -2.14
CA GLY A 49 -10.06 -3.13 -1.08
C GLY A 49 -9.33 -1.89 -1.60
N ARG A 50 -9.47 -0.77 -0.88
CA ARG A 50 -8.78 0.49 -1.19
C ARG A 50 -7.26 0.30 -1.11
N GLY A 51 -6.53 0.76 -2.13
CA GLY A 51 -5.07 0.65 -2.21
C GLY A 51 -4.56 -0.65 -2.82
N LEU A 52 -5.31 -1.76 -2.73
CA LEU A 52 -5.03 -3.03 -3.40
C LEU A 52 -5.27 -2.97 -4.93
N TYR A 53 -5.85 -1.87 -5.41
CA TYR A 53 -6.08 -1.60 -6.83
C TYR A 53 -5.10 -0.56 -7.41
N SER A 54 -3.98 -0.27 -6.74
CA SER A 54 -2.95 0.65 -7.26
C SER A 54 -2.13 -0.04 -8.35
N LEU A 55 -2.80 -0.47 -9.41
CA LEU A 55 -2.18 -1.23 -10.49
C LEU A 55 -1.41 -0.29 -11.42
N PRO A 56 -0.24 -0.72 -11.91
CA PRO A 56 0.51 0.11 -12.83
C PRO A 56 -0.23 0.28 -14.16
N GLU A 57 0.06 1.36 -14.87
CA GLU A 57 -0.55 1.64 -16.17
C GLU A 57 -0.31 0.47 -17.14
N GLY A 58 -1.33 0.17 -17.94
CA GLY A 58 -1.28 -0.89 -18.95
C GLY A 58 -1.35 -2.32 -18.42
N TRP A 59 -1.69 -2.51 -17.14
CA TRP A 59 -1.71 -3.85 -16.53
C TRP A 59 -2.69 -4.83 -17.21
N GLU A 60 -3.82 -4.35 -17.74
CA GLU A 60 -4.88 -5.24 -18.22
C GLU A 60 -4.54 -5.88 -19.58
N ASP A 61 -3.88 -5.12 -20.44
CA ASP A 61 -3.62 -5.44 -21.85
C ASP A 61 -2.13 -5.34 -22.26
N LEU A 62 -1.23 -5.07 -21.31
CA LEU A 62 0.20 -4.79 -21.55
C LEU A 62 0.44 -3.57 -22.45
N SER A 63 -0.51 -2.65 -22.52
CA SER A 63 -0.32 -1.36 -23.22
C SER A 63 0.61 -0.43 -22.42
N GLY A 64 1.08 0.64 -23.06
CA GLY A 64 1.96 1.62 -22.42
C GLY A 64 3.43 1.24 -22.37
N ASP A 65 4.19 1.95 -21.54
CA ASP A 65 5.66 1.91 -21.47
C ASP A 65 6.19 1.83 -20.02
N GLY A 66 5.33 1.38 -19.09
CA GLY A 66 5.67 1.25 -17.68
C GLY A 66 6.88 0.34 -17.46
N ARG A 67 7.80 0.77 -16.57
CA ARG A 67 9.05 0.03 -16.27
C ARG A 67 8.81 -1.42 -15.85
N TRP A 68 7.72 -1.67 -15.13
CA TRP A 68 7.32 -3.00 -14.68
C TRP A 68 7.14 -4.00 -15.85
N LEU A 69 6.74 -3.52 -17.03
CA LEU A 69 6.60 -4.35 -18.23
C LEU A 69 7.95 -4.97 -18.60
N HIS A 70 9.06 -4.23 -18.53
CA HIS A 70 10.39 -4.73 -18.90
C HIS A 70 10.86 -5.91 -18.05
N TYR A 71 10.25 -6.16 -16.90
CA TYR A 71 10.56 -7.30 -16.04
C TYR A 71 9.73 -8.54 -16.36
N LEU A 72 8.73 -8.44 -17.25
CA LEU A 72 7.96 -9.59 -17.73
C LEU A 72 8.78 -10.37 -18.77
N SER A 73 8.87 -11.68 -18.60
CA SER A 73 9.44 -12.59 -19.60
C SER A 73 8.54 -12.68 -20.85
N ASP A 74 9.13 -13.05 -21.98
CA ASP A 74 8.39 -13.23 -23.24
C ASP A 74 7.31 -14.30 -23.11
N GLU A 75 7.58 -15.39 -22.39
CA GLU A 75 6.59 -16.44 -22.11
C GLU A 75 5.39 -15.89 -21.34
N LEU A 76 5.63 -15.08 -20.30
CA LEU A 76 4.56 -14.49 -19.52
C LEU A 76 3.74 -13.48 -20.33
N ARG A 77 4.40 -12.69 -21.19
CA ARG A 77 3.73 -11.78 -22.13
C ARG A 77 2.84 -12.54 -23.11
N ASN A 78 3.32 -13.65 -23.65
CA ASN A 78 2.57 -14.50 -24.57
C ASN A 78 1.37 -15.17 -23.90
N MET A 79 1.48 -15.52 -22.61
CA MET A 79 0.37 -16.08 -21.84
C MET A 79 -0.63 -15.02 -21.36
N TRP A 80 -0.25 -13.74 -21.31
CA TRP A 80 -1.05 -12.66 -20.72
C TRP A 80 -2.51 -12.62 -21.20
N PRO A 81 -2.84 -12.75 -22.50
CA PRO A 81 -4.23 -12.70 -22.97
C PRO A 81 -5.11 -13.83 -22.40
N GLN A 82 -4.49 -14.93 -21.95
CA GLN A 82 -5.17 -16.12 -21.44
C GLN A 82 -5.31 -16.10 -19.92
N LEU A 83 -4.58 -15.21 -19.23
CA LEU A 83 -4.64 -15.11 -17.78
C LEU A 83 -5.95 -14.47 -17.33
N PRO A 84 -6.61 -15.01 -16.29
CA PRO A 84 -7.72 -14.35 -15.65
C PRO A 84 -7.28 -13.01 -15.06
N ARG A 85 -8.24 -12.09 -14.95
CA ARG A 85 -8.02 -10.72 -14.52
C ARG A 85 -7.29 -10.65 -13.17
N GLU A 86 -7.69 -11.47 -12.21
CA GLU A 86 -7.12 -11.51 -10.86
C GLU A 86 -5.64 -11.92 -10.88
N GLN A 87 -5.26 -12.84 -11.78
CA GLN A 87 -3.85 -13.23 -11.93
C GLN A 87 -3.04 -12.10 -12.57
N LYS A 88 -3.60 -11.43 -13.59
CA LYS A 88 -2.98 -10.22 -14.16
C LYS A 88 -2.77 -9.15 -13.10
N MET A 89 -3.78 -8.88 -12.28
CA MET A 89 -3.70 -7.93 -11.17
C MET A 89 -2.60 -8.29 -10.18
N ALA A 90 -2.57 -9.54 -9.70
CA ALA A 90 -1.58 -9.99 -8.73
C ALA A 90 -0.15 -9.86 -9.27
N ILE A 91 0.06 -10.23 -10.53
CA ILE A 91 1.38 -10.13 -11.18
C ILE A 91 1.77 -8.67 -11.39
N ALA A 92 0.87 -7.84 -11.94
CA ALA A 92 1.15 -6.45 -12.22
C ALA A 92 1.42 -5.65 -10.93
N SER A 93 0.65 -5.90 -9.86
CA SER A 93 0.89 -5.31 -8.55
C SER A 93 2.28 -5.67 -8.03
N SER A 94 2.63 -6.96 -8.03
CA SER A 94 3.93 -7.43 -7.52
C SER A 94 5.10 -6.87 -8.35
N MET A 95 4.98 -6.86 -9.67
CA MET A 95 6.00 -6.32 -10.57
C MET A 95 6.14 -4.79 -10.46
N GLY A 96 5.03 -4.08 -10.27
CA GLY A 96 5.01 -2.64 -10.09
C GLY A 96 5.73 -2.20 -8.80
N GLU A 97 5.48 -2.90 -7.70
CA GLU A 97 6.17 -2.68 -6.42
C GLU A 97 7.67 -2.95 -6.55
N MET A 98 8.06 -4.13 -7.07
CA MET A 98 9.48 -4.46 -7.26
C MET A 98 10.21 -3.46 -8.18
N ALA A 99 9.56 -3.01 -9.26
CA ALA A 99 10.14 -2.02 -10.17
C ALA A 99 10.35 -0.66 -9.48
N SER A 100 9.45 -0.28 -8.58
CA SER A 100 9.56 0.94 -7.78
C SER A 100 10.69 0.82 -6.75
N ASP A 101 10.73 -0.28 -6.01
CA ASP A 101 11.78 -0.56 -5.00
C ASP A 101 13.17 -0.59 -5.63
N MET A 102 13.33 -1.24 -6.79
CA MET A 102 14.60 -1.28 -7.52
C MET A 102 15.02 0.11 -8.00
N PHE A 103 14.07 0.95 -8.41
CA PHE A 103 14.37 2.32 -8.82
C PHE A 103 14.80 3.18 -7.64
N ASP A 104 14.09 3.10 -6.51
CA ASP A 104 14.42 3.86 -5.30
C ASP A 104 15.78 3.45 -4.73
N LEU A 105 16.10 2.15 -4.77
CA LEU A 105 17.43 1.64 -4.42
C LEU A 105 18.50 2.20 -5.36
N ALA A 106 18.27 2.17 -6.68
CA ALA A 106 19.21 2.70 -7.66
C ALA A 106 19.46 4.21 -7.48
N CYS A 107 18.41 4.98 -7.15
CA CYS A 107 18.54 6.39 -6.81
C CYS A 107 19.34 6.59 -5.51
N SER A 108 19.07 5.79 -4.48
CA SER A 108 19.78 5.87 -3.19
C SER A 108 21.27 5.58 -3.31
N ILE A 109 21.65 4.59 -4.12
CA ILE A 109 23.06 4.27 -4.42
C ILE A 109 23.74 5.44 -5.14
N ARG A 110 23.07 6.03 -6.14
CA ARG A 110 23.60 7.17 -6.91
C ARG A 110 23.83 8.41 -6.03
N GLU A 111 23.00 8.60 -5.01
CA GLU A 111 23.07 9.73 -4.09
C GLU A 111 24.00 9.48 -2.89
N GLY A 112 24.65 8.32 -2.82
CA GLY A 112 25.58 7.97 -1.74
C GLY A 112 24.91 7.76 -0.38
N ARG A 113 23.63 7.36 -0.37
CA ARG A 113 22.81 7.17 0.85
C ARG A 113 22.60 5.70 1.24
N ALA A 114 23.30 4.76 0.60
CA ALA A 114 23.17 3.33 0.84
C ALA A 114 23.98 2.86 2.07
#